data_AF-A0A7X6NUS0-F1
#
_entry.id   AF-A0A7X6NUS0-F1
#
_cell.length_a   1.000
_cell.length_b   1.000
_cell.length_c   1.000
_cell.angle_alpha   90.00
_cell.angle_beta   90.00
_cell.angle_gamma   90.00
#
_symmetry.space_group_name_H-M   'P 1'
#
loop_
_entity.id
_entity.type
_entity.pdbx_description
1 polymer ?
#
loop_
_entity_poly.entity_id
_entity_poly.type
_entity_poly.pdbx_seq_one_letter_code
_entity_poly.pdbx_strand_id
1 'polypeptide(L)'
;MQDLTLDGSWILQIGSKYEGVVDEREITASGSHEFMLPDIWAVHEELADRFADEGDVLLLQATDFGRQVNLPSTTWVTIIRPTDYSIPDYDSGVAHCSQLFPSLTGDDLANACVPRQLKPPF
;
A
#
# COMPACT_ATOMS: atom_id res chain seq x y z
N MET A 1 -9.37 -16.70 -7.03
CA MET A 1 -9.73 -15.36 -6.53
C MET A 1 -9.82 -15.52 -5.02
N GLN A 2 -8.85 -15.02 -4.27
CA GLN A 2 -8.97 -15.02 -2.82
C GLN A 2 -9.94 -13.89 -2.45
N ASP A 3 -10.98 -14.21 -1.69
CA ASP A 3 -11.91 -13.19 -1.20
C ASP A 3 -11.20 -12.28 -0.18
N LEU A 4 -11.28 -10.97 -0.39
CA LEU A 4 -10.81 -9.99 0.59
C LEU A 4 -11.69 -10.12 1.84
N THR A 5 -11.12 -10.62 2.94
CA THR A 5 -11.82 -10.73 4.21
C THR A 5 -11.59 -9.47 5.03
N LEU A 6 -12.68 -8.77 5.38
CA LEU A 6 -12.64 -7.55 6.20
C LEU A 6 -12.84 -7.89 7.69
N ASP A 7 -11.82 -8.47 8.31
CA ASP A 7 -11.82 -8.99 9.68
C ASP A 7 -11.32 -8.00 10.75
N GLY A 8 -10.95 -6.79 10.34
CA GLY A 8 -10.41 -5.75 11.21
C GLY A 8 -8.92 -5.91 11.51
N SER A 9 -8.23 -6.85 10.88
CA SER A 9 -6.77 -6.99 10.95
C SER A 9 -6.06 -5.73 10.49
N TRP A 10 -4.89 -5.48 11.07
CA TRP A 10 -3.97 -4.46 10.59
C TRP A 10 -3.13 -5.02 9.44
N ILE A 11 -3.03 -4.23 8.38
CA ILE A 11 -2.24 -4.49 7.17
C ILE A 11 -1.33 -3.29 6.91
N LEU A 12 -0.42 -3.44 5.96
CA LEU A 12 0.48 -2.37 5.53
C LEU A 12 0.10 -1.93 4.13
N GLN A 13 -0.24 -0.67 3.94
CA GLN A 13 -0.33 -0.07 2.62
C GLN A 13 1.07 0.42 2.23
N ILE A 14 1.62 -0.15 1.16
CA ILE A 14 3.00 0.08 0.69
C ILE A 14 3.07 0.84 -0.65
N GLY A 15 1.93 1.33 -1.14
CA GLY A 15 1.85 2.14 -2.34
C GLY A 15 0.43 2.69 -2.53
N SER A 16 0.34 3.88 -3.13
CA SER A 16 -0.93 4.48 -3.54
C SER A 16 -0.75 5.34 -4.78
N LYS A 17 -1.51 5.06 -5.84
CA LYS A 17 -1.49 5.83 -7.09
C LYS A 17 -2.89 5.88 -7.70
N TYR A 18 -3.21 6.98 -8.38
CA TYR A 18 -4.40 7.09 -9.24
C TYR A 18 -3.96 7.55 -10.63
N GLU A 19 -4.76 7.26 -11.65
CA GLU A 19 -4.40 7.61 -13.03
C GLU A 19 -4.20 9.13 -13.20
N GLY A 20 -3.06 9.53 -13.77
CA GLY A 20 -2.66 10.92 -13.95
C GLY A 20 -2.06 11.57 -12.70
N VAL A 21 -1.81 10.81 -11.61
CA VAL A 21 -1.09 11.35 -10.46
C VAL A 21 0.34 11.65 -10.84
N VAL A 22 0.84 12.81 -10.41
CA VAL A 22 2.26 13.17 -10.51
C VAL A 22 2.92 12.95 -9.15
N ASP A 23 3.94 12.11 -9.12
CA ASP A 23 4.75 11.86 -7.93
C ASP A 23 6.23 12.16 -8.22
N GLU A 24 6.72 13.30 -7.71
CA GLU A 24 8.10 13.74 -7.95
C GLU A 24 9.16 12.83 -7.31
N ARG A 25 8.77 11.92 -6.41
CA ARG A 25 9.68 11.00 -5.73
C ARG A 25 9.91 9.70 -6.49
N GLU A 26 9.04 9.38 -7.44
CA GLU A 26 9.08 8.14 -8.19
C GLU A 26 9.10 8.42 -9.70
N ILE A 27 9.71 7.52 -10.46
CA ILE A 27 9.81 7.63 -11.92
C ILE A 27 9.26 6.33 -12.51
N THR A 28 8.33 6.44 -13.46
CA THR A 28 7.78 5.30 -14.19
C THR A 28 8.84 4.66 -15.08
N ALA A 29 8.59 3.45 -15.57
CA ALA A 29 9.50 2.76 -16.50
C ALA A 29 9.78 3.56 -17.79
N SER A 30 8.88 4.49 -18.16
CA SER A 30 9.05 5.37 -19.32
C SER A 30 9.83 6.66 -19.01
N GLY A 31 10.23 6.89 -17.75
CA GLY A 31 10.93 8.10 -17.33
C GLY A 31 10.03 9.27 -16.93
N SER A 32 8.72 9.05 -16.75
CA SER A 32 7.75 10.07 -16.34
C SER A 32 7.56 10.10 -14.82
N HIS A 33 7.17 11.25 -14.26
CA HIS A 33 6.64 11.34 -12.90
C HIS A 33 5.11 11.19 -12.84
N GLU A 34 4.45 11.21 -13.99
CA GLU A 34 3.01 10.96 -14.13
C GLU A 34 2.75 9.47 -14.30
N PHE A 35 1.85 8.93 -13.49
CA PHE A 35 1.50 7.51 -13.48
C PHE A 35 0.17 7.26 -14.18
N MET A 36 0.20 6.43 -15.22
CA MET A 36 -0.99 5.89 -15.87
C MET A 36 -1.32 4.49 -15.34
N LEU A 37 -2.51 3.96 -15.63
CA LEU A 37 -2.92 2.63 -15.15
C LEU A 37 -1.89 1.51 -15.38
N PRO A 38 -1.19 1.42 -16.54
CA PRO A 38 -0.13 0.43 -16.73
C PRO A 38 1.07 0.62 -15.78
N ASP A 39 1.42 1.86 -15.47
CA ASP A 39 2.50 2.18 -14.53
C ASP A 39 2.10 1.79 -13.10
N ILE A 40 0.84 2.03 -12.72
CA ILE A 40 0.30 1.62 -11.41
C ILE A 40 0.36 0.09 -11.26
N TRP A 41 0.00 -0.65 -12.31
CA TRP A 41 0.12 -2.10 -12.32
C TRP A 41 1.58 -2.56 -12.22
N ALA A 42 2.50 -1.94 -12.97
CA ALA A 42 3.92 -2.27 -12.91
C ALA A 42 4.53 -2.00 -11.51
N VAL A 43 4.17 -0.90 -10.86
CA VAL A 43 4.57 -0.61 -9.47
C VAL A 43 4.02 -1.67 -8.52
N HIS A 44 2.76 -2.09 -8.70
CA HIS A 44 2.19 -3.19 -7.92
C HIS A 44 2.98 -4.49 -8.10
N GLU A 45 3.32 -4.87 -9.34
CA GLU A 45 4.11 -6.08 -9.61
C GLU A 45 5.51 -6.01 -8.97
N GLU A 46 6.19 -4.86 -9.05
CA GLU A 46 7.50 -4.67 -8.40
C GLU A 46 7.40 -4.82 -6.87
N LEU A 47 6.37 -4.22 -6.27
CA LEU A 47 6.14 -4.32 -4.83
C LEU A 47 5.75 -5.75 -4.42
N ALA A 48 4.96 -6.44 -5.24
CA ALA A 48 4.58 -7.84 -5.01
C ALA A 48 5.79 -8.76 -5.04
N ASP A 49 6.68 -8.58 -6.02
CA ASP A 49 7.93 -9.35 -6.10
C ASP A 49 8.88 -9.01 -4.93
N ARG A 50 9.02 -7.73 -4.59
CA ARG A 50 9.91 -7.27 -3.52
C ARG A 50 9.49 -7.77 -2.13
N PHE A 51 8.19 -7.85 -1.87
CA PHE A 51 7.63 -8.19 -0.56
C PHE A 51 6.88 -9.51 -0.53
N ALA A 52 7.16 -10.41 -1.47
CA ALA A 52 6.54 -11.73 -1.56
C ALA A 52 6.68 -12.57 -0.28
N ASP A 53 7.77 -12.38 0.48
CA ASP A 53 8.02 -13.09 1.74
C ASP A 53 7.33 -12.47 2.96
N GLU A 54 6.68 -11.30 2.82
CA GLU A 54 6.02 -10.59 3.92
C GLU A 54 4.54 -10.96 4.09
N GLY A 55 3.94 -11.59 3.07
CA GLY A 55 2.54 -12.01 3.05
C GLY A 55 1.89 -11.85 1.67
N ASP A 56 0.56 -11.89 1.63
CA ASP A 56 -0.17 -11.66 0.39
C ASP A 56 -0.09 -10.18 -0.01
N VAL A 57 0.46 -9.90 -1.18
CA VAL A 57 0.46 -8.55 -1.76
C VAL A 57 -0.73 -8.38 -2.69
N LEU A 58 -1.59 -7.40 -2.41
CA LEU A 58 -2.86 -7.19 -3.11
C LEU A 58 -2.97 -5.76 -3.63
N LEU A 59 -3.62 -5.61 -4.79
CA LEU A 59 -4.01 -4.32 -5.35
C LEU A 59 -5.52 -4.11 -5.14
N LEU A 60 -5.90 -3.06 -4.43
CA LEU A 60 -7.29 -2.74 -4.07
C LEU A 60 -7.61 -1.28 -4.39
N GLN A 61 -8.90 -0.93 -4.47
CA GLN A 61 -9.29 0.48 -4.42
C GLN A 61 -9.21 0.96 -2.97
N ALA A 62 -8.78 2.21 -2.76
CA ALA A 62 -8.73 2.82 -1.43
C ALA A 62 -10.11 2.84 -0.73
N THR A 63 -11.19 2.79 -1.51
CA THR A 63 -12.58 2.76 -1.05
C THR A 63 -13.09 1.37 -0.66
N ASP A 64 -12.33 0.31 -0.91
CA ASP A 64 -12.78 -1.07 -0.63
C ASP A 64 -12.79 -1.40 0.87
N PHE A 65 -12.02 -0.66 1.69
CA PHE A 65 -11.86 -0.98 3.11
C PHE A 65 -11.48 0.23 3.99
N GLY A 66 -11.79 0.07 5.27
CA GLY A 66 -11.31 0.91 6.36
C GLY A 66 -11.77 2.36 6.28
N ARG A 67 -11.11 3.18 7.09
CA ARG A 67 -11.39 4.61 7.17
C ARG A 67 -11.06 5.27 5.83
N GLN A 68 -12.03 5.99 5.27
CA GLN A 68 -11.78 6.79 4.08
C GLN A 68 -10.81 7.93 4.41
N VAL A 69 -9.73 8.00 3.64
CA VAL A 69 -8.74 9.08 3.71
C VAL A 69 -9.00 10.04 2.55
N ASN A 70 -8.46 11.26 2.64
CA ASN A 70 -8.63 12.28 1.61
C ASN A 70 -7.77 11.98 0.37
N LEU A 71 -8.04 10.84 -0.27
CA LEU A 71 -7.49 10.41 -1.54
C LEU A 71 -8.62 10.42 -2.58
N PRO A 72 -8.31 10.62 -3.87
CA PRO A 72 -9.28 10.40 -4.93
C PRO A 72 -9.89 9.00 -4.84
N SER A 73 -11.19 8.87 -5.10
CA SER A 73 -11.91 7.58 -5.06
C SER A 73 -11.43 6.57 -6.11
N THR A 74 -10.58 7.01 -7.04
CA THR A 74 -9.94 6.20 -8.09
C THR A 74 -8.54 5.74 -7.69
N THR A 75 -8.14 5.97 -6.44
CA THR A 75 -6.82 5.60 -5.94
C THR A 75 -6.74 4.10 -5.72
N TRP A 76 -5.80 3.49 -6.42
CA TRP A 76 -5.36 2.13 -6.19
C TRP A 76 -4.32 2.11 -5.07
N VAL A 77 -4.42 1.14 -4.18
CA VAL A 77 -3.49 0.91 -3.08
C VAL A 77 -2.92 -0.48 -3.15
N THR A 78 -1.60 -0.58 -3.05
CA THR A 78 -0.90 -1.86 -2.88
C THR A 78 -0.77 -2.11 -1.38
N ILE A 79 -1.25 -3.27 -0.93
CA ILE A 79 -1.19 -3.67 0.48
C ILE A 79 -0.41 -4.98 0.67
N ILE A 80 0.22 -5.14 1.82
CA ILE A 80 0.69 -6.42 2.35
C ILE A 80 -0.29 -6.87 3.42
N ARG A 81 -0.85 -8.07 3.25
CA ARG A 81 -1.59 -8.79 4.28
C ARG A 81 -0.71 -9.92 4.83
N PRO A 82 -0.15 -9.77 6.04
CA PRO A 82 0.61 -10.84 6.68
C PRO A 82 -0.20 -12.13 6.81
N THR A 83 0.41 -13.27 6.50
CA THR A 83 -0.22 -14.60 6.62
C THR A 83 0.30 -15.39 7.82
N ASP A 84 1.56 -15.16 8.20
CA ASP A 84 2.26 -15.94 9.23
C ASP A 84 2.37 -15.22 10.59
N TYR A 85 1.96 -13.95 10.63
CA TYR A 85 1.96 -13.13 11.84
C TYR A 85 0.80 -12.14 11.81
N SER A 86 0.54 -11.48 12.94
CA SER A 86 -0.46 -10.42 13.04
C SER A 86 0.17 -9.13 13.53
N ILE A 87 -0.32 -8.01 13.00
CA ILE A 87 0.02 -6.68 13.46
C ILE A 87 -1.03 -6.29 14.53
N PRO A 88 -0.66 -6.13 15.81
CA PRO A 88 -1.64 -5.96 16.88
C PRO A 88 -2.27 -4.55 16.90
N ASP A 89 -1.49 -3.53 16.50
CA ASP A 89 -1.88 -2.13 16.58
C ASP A 89 -1.16 -1.27 15.53
N TYR A 90 -1.56 0.00 15.46
CA TYR A 90 -0.99 0.98 14.53
C TYR A 90 0.53 1.13 14.71
N ASP A 91 1.00 1.27 15.96
CA ASP A 91 2.41 1.54 16.25
C ASP A 91 3.30 0.35 15.86
N SER A 92 2.82 -0.87 16.08
CA SER A 92 3.48 -2.09 15.59
C SER A 92 3.54 -2.13 14.06
N GLY A 93 2.50 -1.64 13.38
CA GLY A 93 2.52 -1.48 11.93
C GLY A 93 3.55 -0.46 11.46
N VAL A 94 3.67 0.69 12.13
CA VAL A 94 4.69 1.71 11.82
C VAL A 94 6.10 1.15 12.02
N ALA A 95 6.30 0.36 13.08
CA ALA A 95 7.55 -0.34 13.31
C ALA A 95 7.87 -1.31 12.17
N HIS A 96 6.88 -2.05 11.66
CA HIS A 96 7.06 -2.95 10.51
C HIS A 96 7.37 -2.18 9.22
N CYS A 97 6.67 -1.08 8.94
CA CYS A 97 7.02 -0.18 7.84
C CYS A 97 8.48 0.26 7.89
N SER A 98 8.98 0.61 9.08
CA SER A 98 10.39 1.02 9.27
C SER A 98 11.37 -0.12 8.96
N GLN A 99 10.97 -1.38 9.15
CA GLN A 99 11.79 -2.55 8.82
C GLN A 99 11.81 -2.82 7.31
N LEU A 100 10.68 -2.66 6.63
CA LEU A 100 10.57 -2.82 5.18
C LEU A 100 11.30 -1.72 4.40
N PHE A 101 11.37 -0.52 4.98
CA PHE A 101 11.99 0.66 4.39
C PHE A 101 13.02 1.28 5.33
N PRO A 102 14.14 0.58 5.63
CA PRO A 102 15.09 0.97 6.69
C PRO A 102 15.84 2.27 6.40
N SER A 103 15.84 2.73 5.14
CA SER A 103 16.44 4.00 4.74
C SER A 103 15.50 5.19 4.84
N LEU A 104 14.20 4.98 5.11
CA LEU A 104 13.18 6.03 5.15
C LEU A 104 12.78 6.32 6.59
N THR A 105 12.48 7.58 6.88
CA THR A 105 11.98 8.03 8.19
C THR A 105 10.98 9.17 8.02
N GLY A 106 10.20 9.47 9.07
CA GLY A 106 9.27 10.60 9.07
C GLY A 106 8.30 10.56 7.89
N ASP A 107 8.14 11.70 7.22
CA ASP A 107 7.21 11.85 6.10
C ASP A 107 7.58 10.95 4.90
N ASP A 108 8.87 10.68 4.66
CA ASP A 108 9.28 9.79 3.57
C ASP A 108 8.87 8.35 3.85
N LEU A 109 8.96 7.90 5.11
CA LEU A 109 8.44 6.59 5.49
C LEU A 109 6.92 6.54 5.37
N ALA A 110 6.22 7.59 5.84
CA ALA A 110 4.76 7.66 5.77
C ALA A 110 4.23 7.72 4.32
N ASN A 111 5.00 8.25 3.39
CA ASN A 111 4.70 8.22 1.95
C ASN A 111 4.88 6.81 1.36
N ALA A 112 5.85 6.03 1.85
CA ALA A 112 6.13 4.70 1.34
C ALA A 112 5.28 3.60 1.98
N CYS A 113 4.99 3.71 3.28
CA CYS A 113 4.29 2.68 4.04
C CYS A 113 3.45 3.26 5.18
N VAL A 114 2.19 2.88 5.24
CA VAL A 114 1.26 3.27 6.31
C VAL A 114 0.40 2.09 6.78
N PRO A 115 0.23 1.87 8.09
CA PRO A 115 -0.67 0.85 8.60
C PRO A 115 -2.14 1.23 8.37
N ARG A 116 -2.95 0.27 7.95
CA ARG A 116 -4.40 0.41 7.77
C ARG A 116 -5.13 -0.79 8.38
N GLN A 117 -6.43 -0.64 8.65
CA GLN A 117 -7.27 -1.75 9.11
C GLN A 117 -8.21 -2.24 8.01
N LEU A 118 -8.28 -3.55 7.79
CA LEU A 118 -9.24 -4.22 6.91
C LEU A 118 -10.63 -4.29 7.55
N LYS A 119 -11.28 -3.14 7.71
CA LYS A 119 -12.67 -3.04 8.17
C LYS A 119 -13.61 -2.74 7.01
N PRO A 120 -14.93 -2.94 7.14
CA PRO A 120 -15.90 -2.34 6.23
C PRO A 120 -15.62 -0.84 6.05
N PRO A 121 -15.78 -0.28 4.85
CA PRO A 121 -15.48 1.13 4.59
C PRO A 121 -16.41 2.06 5.40
N PHE A 122 -15.84 3.14 5.97
CA PHE A 122 -16.55 4.15 6.77
C PHE A 122 -15.92 5.54 6.70
#